data_AF-A0A2D4WQE9-F1
#
_entry.id   AF-A0A2D4WQE9-F1
#
_cell.length_a   1.000
_cell.length_b   1.000
_cell.length_c   1.000
_cell.angle_alpha   90.00
_cell.angle_beta   90.00
_cell.angle_gamma   90.00
#
_symmetry.space_group_name_H-M   'P 1'
#
loop_
_entity.id
_entity.type
_entity.pdbx_description
1 polymer ?
#
loop_
_entity_poly.entity_id
_entity_poly.type
_entity_poly.pdbx_seq_one_letter_code
_entity_poly.pdbx_strand_id
1 'polypeptide(L)'
;MFEQILDYIHLGIACSGLVIIWLGWRGHRTGATRWCPACRRDLSDLDTRTCPECGFSSPNERDFHLPLRRWGILLSGLLIVAATSVLSIQDDADRSFRSLFGPAWVLEDRIDLPGGWIATIERSNDLRATGIDRRARIRDASGVRYDWSGWFVRFGTEDPVTGRRFGLGDDVDRDGTPDLVLETNGSIDEDGWRVRILSLATRSGVRRIDTRRILPAGWFIELENGRDRRYVELDPVIPGHWGLPTTDTATFVLIPDQNLDWNVDLVATRDQPMPSRLDRTPPSAMLEEAERAWAEEGTPMLGQLLDLVINLAVRGRLEEARAILEGPWPGDDAPQEILDHLRSNTDEEPAYRPDPEWRRATFDAAIDASPRRSDMRSMASLPPA
;
A
#
# COMPACT_ATOMS: atom_id res chain seq x y z
N MET A 1 13.48 -14.86 -22.78
CA MET A 1 14.02 -15.29 -24.10
C MET A 1 14.09 -14.12 -25.07
N PHE A 2 13.03 -13.31 -25.22
CA PHE A 2 13.04 -12.11 -26.09
C PHE A 2 14.09 -11.06 -25.70
N GLU A 3 14.29 -10.79 -24.41
CA GLU A 3 15.30 -9.82 -23.94
C GLU A 3 16.73 -10.23 -24.29
N GLN A 4 17.09 -11.51 -24.14
CA GLN A 4 18.41 -12.01 -24.53
C GLN A 4 18.68 -11.86 -26.04
N ILE A 5 17.65 -12.01 -26.88
CA ILE A 5 17.79 -11.84 -28.33
C ILE A 5 18.06 -10.37 -28.68
N LEU A 6 17.40 -9.43 -27.99
CA LEU A 6 17.64 -7.99 -28.13
C LEU A 6 19.07 -7.61 -27.74
N ASP A 7 19.59 -8.15 -26.64
CA ASP A 7 20.97 -7.89 -26.19
C ASP A 7 22.01 -8.36 -27.22
N TYR A 8 21.83 -9.54 -27.82
CA TYR A 8 22.72 -10.03 -28.87
C TYR A 8 22.65 -9.19 -30.16
N ILE A 9 21.48 -8.64 -30.49
CA ILE A 9 21.31 -7.73 -31.63
C ILE A 9 22.06 -6.42 -31.38
N HIS A 10 21.92 -5.83 -30.18
CA HIS A 10 22.63 -4.59 -29.83
C HIS A 10 24.15 -4.77 -29.82
N LEU A 11 24.64 -5.89 -29.29
CA LEU A 11 26.05 -6.24 -29.31
C LEU A 11 26.58 -6.39 -30.76
N GLY A 12 25.82 -7.07 -31.62
CA GLY A 12 26.17 -7.22 -33.03
C GLY A 12 26.28 -5.88 -33.76
N ILE A 13 25.33 -4.97 -33.53
CA ILE A 13 25.34 -3.62 -34.12
C ILE A 13 26.54 -2.81 -33.59
N ALA A 14 26.81 -2.83 -32.28
CA ALA A 14 27.97 -2.15 -31.71
C ALA A 14 29.30 -2.65 -32.28
N CYS A 15 29.48 -3.97 -32.41
CA CYS A 15 30.65 -4.57 -33.04
C CYS A 15 30.81 -4.13 -34.50
N SER A 16 29.72 -4.06 -35.27
CA SER A 16 29.77 -3.57 -36.66
C SER A 16 30.21 -2.10 -36.74
N GLY A 17 29.75 -1.25 -35.82
CA GLY A 17 30.16 0.15 -35.72
C GLY A 17 31.67 0.29 -35.46
N LEU A 18 32.22 -0.53 -34.56
CA LEU A 18 33.65 -0.55 -34.27
C LEU A 18 34.50 -1.00 -35.47
N VAL A 19 34.04 -1.99 -36.25
CA VAL A 19 34.72 -2.43 -37.48
C VAL A 19 34.75 -1.31 -38.53
N ILE A 20 33.65 -0.55 -38.67
CA ILE A 20 33.57 0.60 -39.58
C ILE A 20 34.54 1.70 -39.17
N ILE A 21 34.62 2.02 -37.87
CA ILE A 21 35.59 2.98 -37.33
C ILE A 21 37.02 2.54 -37.64
N TRP A 22 37.33 1.26 -37.43
CA TRP A 22 38.66 0.71 -37.71
C TRP A 22 39.05 0.82 -39.20
N LEU A 23 38.12 0.52 -40.12
CA LEU A 23 38.33 0.68 -41.56
C LEU A 23 38.53 2.14 -41.97
N GLY A 24 37.73 3.06 -41.40
CA GLY A 24 37.86 4.50 -41.63
C GLY A 24 39.19 5.06 -41.12
N TRP A 25 39.67 4.55 -39.97
CA TRP A 25 40.93 4.94 -39.33
C TRP A 25 42.15 4.45 -40.10
N ARG A 26 42.12 3.20 -40.58
CA ARG A 26 43.21 2.61 -41.38
C ARG A 26 43.48 3.42 -42.66
N GLY A 27 42.45 4.07 -43.20
CA GLY A 27 42.55 4.97 -44.34
C GLY A 27 43.05 4.27 -45.59
N HIS A 28 43.45 5.03 -46.61
CA HIS A 28 44.21 4.52 -47.76
C HIS A 28 45.45 5.41 -47.99
N ARG A 29 46.56 4.79 -48.40
CA ARG A 29 47.82 5.49 -48.72
C ARG A 29 47.87 5.77 -50.22
N THR A 30 47.22 6.83 -50.65
CA THR A 30 47.20 7.30 -52.04
C THR A 30 47.26 8.82 -52.05
N GLY A 31 48.40 9.39 -52.43
CA GLY A 31 48.59 10.83 -52.53
C GLY A 31 49.83 11.16 -53.36
N ALA A 32 49.87 12.37 -53.94
CA ALA A 32 51.01 12.82 -54.74
C ALA A 32 52.19 13.32 -53.89
N THR A 33 51.93 13.73 -52.64
CA THR A 33 52.93 14.31 -51.74
C THR A 33 53.68 13.21 -50.97
N ARG A 34 55.01 13.30 -50.95
CA ARG A 34 55.90 12.28 -50.35
C ARG A 34 56.45 12.81 -49.03
N TRP A 35 56.42 11.98 -47.99
CA TRP A 35 56.86 12.31 -46.64
C TRP A 35 57.61 11.12 -46.03
N CYS A 36 58.67 11.39 -45.27
CA CYS A 36 59.36 10.34 -44.52
C CYS A 36 58.52 9.92 -43.29
N PRO A 37 58.19 8.63 -43.10
CA PRO A 37 57.41 8.20 -41.94
C PRO A 37 58.18 8.30 -40.61
N ALA A 38 59.52 8.25 -40.64
CA ALA A 38 60.36 8.27 -39.44
C ALA A 38 60.58 9.68 -38.89
N CYS A 39 61.02 10.63 -39.72
CA CYS A 39 61.32 12.01 -39.30
C CYS A 39 60.28 13.05 -39.74
N ARG A 40 59.27 12.67 -40.52
CA ARG A 40 58.24 13.57 -41.09
C ARG A 40 58.80 14.69 -41.97
N ARG A 41 59.99 14.50 -42.54
CA ARG A 41 60.55 15.41 -43.55
C ARG A 41 59.77 15.29 -44.85
N ASP A 42 59.50 16.42 -45.48
CA ASP A 42 58.93 16.48 -46.83
C ASP A 42 59.95 15.96 -47.85
N LEU A 43 59.52 14.99 -48.66
CA LEU A 43 60.32 14.35 -49.71
C LEU A 43 59.73 14.64 -51.10
N SER A 44 58.79 15.58 -51.22
CA SER A 44 58.08 15.86 -52.47
C SER A 44 59.02 16.32 -53.61
N ASP A 45 60.14 16.96 -53.26
CA ASP A 45 61.15 17.46 -54.22
C ASP A 45 62.33 16.49 -54.46
N LEU A 46 62.30 15.28 -53.89
CA LEU A 46 63.42 14.34 -53.90
C LEU A 46 62.99 13.00 -54.50
N ASP A 47 63.53 12.60 -55.66
CA ASP A 47 63.21 11.32 -56.31
C ASP A 47 63.87 10.08 -55.65
N THR A 48 64.57 10.25 -54.54
CA THR A 48 65.25 9.15 -53.85
C THR A 48 64.30 8.37 -52.93
N ARG A 49 64.52 7.05 -52.81
CA ARG A 49 63.78 6.16 -51.87
C ARG A 49 64.43 6.02 -50.50
N THR A 50 65.35 6.91 -50.18
CA THR A 50 66.06 6.95 -48.91
C THR A 50 66.00 8.37 -48.39
N CYS A 51 65.47 8.53 -47.18
CA CYS A 51 65.42 9.83 -46.53
C CYS A 51 66.86 10.30 -46.20
N PRO A 52 67.30 11.47 -46.69
CA PRO A 52 68.66 11.94 -46.48
C PRO A 52 68.94 12.36 -45.02
N GLU A 53 67.90 12.69 -44.24
CA GLU A 53 68.07 13.15 -42.87
C GLU A 53 68.16 12.02 -41.84
N CYS A 54 67.32 10.99 -41.95
CA CYS A 54 67.25 9.91 -40.98
C CYS A 54 67.70 8.55 -41.53
N GLY A 55 68.04 8.46 -42.80
CA GLY A 55 68.49 7.23 -43.46
C GLY A 55 67.39 6.18 -43.69
N PHE A 56 66.12 6.48 -43.35
CA PHE A 56 65.02 5.55 -43.57
C PHE A 56 64.83 5.25 -45.07
N SER A 57 64.86 3.97 -45.44
CA SER A 57 64.56 3.50 -46.79
C SER A 57 63.45 2.44 -46.75
N SER A 58 62.56 2.48 -47.74
CA SER A 58 61.55 1.43 -47.95
C SER A 58 61.53 1.05 -49.43
N PRO A 59 61.41 -0.25 -49.76
CA PRO A 59 61.25 -0.69 -51.15
C PRO A 59 59.88 -0.29 -51.74
N ASN A 60 58.88 -0.02 -50.91
CA ASN A 60 57.52 0.30 -51.34
C ASN A 60 57.27 1.81 -51.33
N GLU A 61 56.95 2.38 -52.49
CA GLU A 61 56.65 3.82 -52.64
C GLU A 61 55.47 4.26 -51.75
N ARG A 62 54.50 3.38 -51.54
CA ARG A 62 53.32 3.62 -50.70
C ARG A 62 53.64 3.94 -49.24
N ASP A 63 54.83 3.59 -48.76
CA ASP A 63 55.25 3.86 -47.38
C ASP A 63 55.70 5.31 -47.19
N PHE A 64 56.00 6.03 -48.27
CA PHE A 64 56.31 7.46 -48.25
C PHE A 64 55.06 8.35 -48.36
N HIS A 65 53.85 7.78 -48.28
CA HIS A 65 52.60 8.55 -48.30
C HIS A 65 51.85 8.43 -46.97
N LEU A 66 51.44 9.57 -46.42
CA LEU A 66 50.59 9.62 -45.23
C LEU A 66 49.21 9.00 -45.54
N PRO A 67 48.63 8.19 -44.64
CA PRO A 67 47.30 7.65 -44.84
C PRO A 67 46.26 8.77 -44.77
N LEU A 68 45.46 8.94 -45.83
CA LEU A 68 44.29 9.80 -45.79
C LEU A 68 43.17 9.05 -45.06
N ARG A 69 42.80 9.58 -43.88
CA ARG A 69 41.70 9.04 -43.07
C ARG A 69 40.36 9.34 -43.75
N ARG A 70 39.48 8.34 -43.81
CA ARG A 70 38.15 8.50 -44.41
C ARG A 70 37.17 9.00 -43.35
N TRP A 71 37.20 10.30 -43.08
CA TRP A 71 36.40 10.94 -42.02
C TRP A 71 34.90 10.64 -42.11
N GLY A 72 34.32 10.54 -43.32
CA GLY A 72 32.92 10.15 -43.48
C GLY A 72 32.59 8.75 -42.95
N ILE A 73 33.51 7.79 -43.08
CA ILE A 73 33.37 6.42 -42.55
C ILE A 73 33.59 6.40 -41.03
N LEU A 74 34.54 7.20 -40.54
CA LEU A 74 34.76 7.35 -39.09
C LEU A 74 33.52 7.93 -38.39
N LEU A 75 32.92 8.97 -38.97
CA LEU A 75 31.74 9.63 -38.41
C LEU A 75 30.52 8.71 -38.43
N SER A 76 30.31 7.92 -39.49
CA SER A 76 29.18 6.99 -39.54
C SER A 76 29.31 5.85 -38.53
N GLY A 77 30.50 5.29 -38.36
CA GLY A 77 30.76 4.28 -37.32
C GLY A 77 30.59 4.84 -35.91
N LEU A 78 31.05 6.08 -35.66
CA LEU A 78 30.87 6.76 -34.37
C LEU A 78 29.38 7.01 -34.06
N LEU A 79 28.60 7.43 -35.06
CA LEU A 79 27.16 7.68 -34.91
C LEU A 79 26.41 6.40 -34.53
N ILE A 80 26.74 5.27 -35.17
CA ILE A 80 26.10 3.97 -34.87
C ILE A 80 26.38 3.56 -33.43
N VAL A 81 27.63 3.65 -32.97
CA VAL A 81 28.02 3.32 -31.60
C VAL A 81 27.36 4.27 -30.59
N ALA A 82 27.28 5.56 -30.90
CA ALA A 82 26.62 6.54 -30.02
C ALA A 82 25.11 6.26 -29.89
N ALA A 83 24.42 5.99 -31.00
CA ALA A 83 22.99 5.71 -31.00
C ALA A 83 22.65 4.40 -30.26
N THR A 84 23.43 3.33 -30.45
CA THR A 84 23.22 2.09 -29.70
C THR A 84 23.53 2.25 -28.22
N SER A 85 24.54 3.03 -27.87
CA SER A 85 24.87 3.31 -26.46
C SER A 85 23.73 4.07 -25.78
N VAL A 86 23.17 5.10 -26.42
CA VAL A 86 22.05 5.88 -25.84
C VAL A 86 20.81 5.01 -25.62
N LEU A 87 20.47 4.14 -26.57
CA LEU A 87 19.32 3.24 -26.45
C LEU A 87 19.51 2.17 -25.36
N SER A 88 20.71 1.60 -25.23
CA SER A 88 21.05 0.67 -24.14
C SER A 88 21.08 1.36 -22.77
N ILE A 89 21.49 2.63 -22.73
CA ILE A 89 21.54 3.42 -21.49
C ILE A 89 20.14 3.83 -21.03
N GLN A 90 19.12 3.96 -21.88
CA GLN A 90 17.78 4.34 -21.39
C GLN A 90 17.14 3.28 -20.48
N ASP A 91 17.40 1.99 -20.69
CA ASP A 91 16.90 0.91 -19.82
C ASP A 91 17.73 0.74 -18.52
N ASP A 92 19.02 1.08 -18.54
CA ASP A 92 19.92 0.94 -17.38
C ASP A 92 20.13 2.25 -16.59
N ALA A 93 19.94 3.42 -17.18
CA ALA A 93 20.05 4.73 -16.50
C ALA A 93 18.95 4.88 -15.45
N ASP A 94 17.74 4.37 -15.73
CA ASP A 94 16.65 4.33 -14.76
C ASP A 94 16.98 3.48 -13.53
N ARG A 95 17.89 2.50 -13.64
CA ARG A 95 18.38 1.67 -12.52
C ARG A 95 19.62 2.25 -11.84
N SER A 96 20.55 2.81 -12.62
CA SER A 96 21.88 3.25 -12.17
C SER A 96 21.84 4.58 -11.40
N PHE A 97 21.07 5.58 -11.86
CA PHE A 97 20.97 6.86 -11.17
C PHE A 97 20.20 6.79 -9.84
N ARG A 98 19.30 5.81 -9.67
CA ARG A 98 18.59 5.54 -8.40
C ARG A 98 19.51 5.05 -7.27
N SER A 99 20.67 4.45 -7.61
CA SER A 99 21.61 3.96 -6.60
C SER A 99 22.47 5.07 -5.98
N LEU A 100 22.60 6.22 -6.66
CA LEU A 100 23.44 7.34 -6.22
C LEU A 100 22.71 8.31 -5.28
N PHE A 101 21.39 8.37 -5.37
CA PHE A 101 20.53 9.08 -4.43
C PHE A 101 19.69 8.02 -3.74
N GLY A 102 20.07 7.62 -2.51
CA GLY A 102 19.28 6.67 -1.72
C GLY A 102 17.80 7.06 -1.65
N PRO A 103 16.89 6.15 -1.29
CA PRO A 103 15.45 6.39 -1.33
C PRO A 103 15.11 7.71 -0.63
N ALA A 104 14.50 8.64 -1.38
CA ALA A 104 14.11 9.93 -0.85
C ALA A 104 12.75 9.78 -0.19
N TRP A 105 12.77 9.92 1.14
CA TRP A 105 11.56 10.02 1.93
C TRP A 105 11.00 11.43 1.78
N VAL A 106 9.83 11.54 1.15
CA VAL A 106 9.12 12.81 0.97
C VAL A 106 8.27 13.04 2.20
N LEU A 107 8.44 14.18 2.87
CA LEU A 107 7.59 14.56 4.00
C LEU A 107 6.15 14.76 3.53
N GLU A 108 5.22 14.03 4.13
CA GLU A 108 3.79 14.11 3.81
C GLU A 108 3.01 14.82 4.92
N ASP A 109 3.27 14.47 6.18
CA ASP A 109 2.64 15.10 7.34
C ASP A 109 3.66 15.38 8.44
N ARG A 110 3.43 16.44 9.21
CA ARG A 110 4.27 16.88 10.31
C ARG A 110 3.42 17.48 11.43
N ILE A 111 3.62 16.98 12.64
CA ILE A 111 2.98 17.49 13.84
C ILE A 111 4.05 17.83 14.88
N ASP A 112 4.00 19.04 15.41
CA ASP A 112 4.82 19.44 16.55
C ASP A 112 4.15 18.92 17.84
N LEU A 113 4.86 18.09 18.57
CA LEU A 113 4.42 17.49 19.82
C LEU A 113 4.93 18.29 21.02
N PRO A 114 4.29 18.16 22.19
CA PRO A 114 4.78 18.77 23.41
C PRO A 114 6.28 18.47 23.63
N GLY A 115 7.07 19.52 23.87
CA GLY A 115 8.48 19.38 24.25
C GLY A 115 9.53 19.54 23.18
N GLY A 116 9.16 20.15 22.06
CA GLY A 116 10.04 20.27 20.91
C GLY A 116 10.24 18.94 20.18
N TRP A 117 9.34 17.98 20.41
CA TRP A 117 9.29 16.74 19.65
C TRP A 117 8.55 16.97 18.35
N ILE A 118 8.96 16.23 17.31
CA ILE A 118 8.37 16.36 15.98
C ILE A 118 8.01 14.96 15.52
N ALA A 119 6.74 14.75 15.23
CA ALA A 119 6.26 13.56 14.55
C ALA A 119 6.14 13.86 13.05
N THR A 120 6.62 12.95 12.20
CA THR A 120 6.54 13.07 10.75
C THR A 120 6.04 11.77 10.13
N ILE A 121 5.16 11.87 9.14
CA ILE A 121 4.88 10.80 8.18
C ILE A 121 5.58 11.14 6.88
N GLU A 122 6.31 10.17 6.35
CA GLU A 122 7.08 10.29 5.13
C GLU A 122 6.68 9.19 4.16
N ARG A 123 6.57 9.54 2.89
CA ARG A 123 6.28 8.63 1.78
C ARG A 123 7.56 8.25 1.04
N SER A 124 7.69 6.98 0.70
CA SER A 124 8.76 6.51 -0.17
C SER A 124 8.56 7.01 -1.60
N ASN A 125 9.60 7.61 -2.19
CA ASN A 125 9.61 7.95 -3.62
C ASN A 125 10.00 6.75 -4.52
N ASP A 126 10.48 5.65 -3.94
CA ASP A 126 10.89 4.44 -4.65
C ASP A 126 10.45 3.19 -3.87
N LEU A 127 9.19 2.81 -4.09
CA LEU A 127 8.56 1.62 -3.53
C LEU A 127 9.31 0.34 -3.88
N ARG A 128 9.89 0.25 -5.08
CA ARG A 128 10.60 -0.97 -5.54
C ARG A 128 11.91 -1.16 -4.78
N ALA A 129 12.59 -0.08 -4.41
CA ALA A 129 13.83 -0.14 -3.65
C ALA A 129 13.60 -0.35 -2.14
N THR A 130 12.54 0.24 -1.58
CA THR A 130 12.29 0.24 -0.14
C THR A 130 11.39 -0.89 0.34
N GLY A 131 10.50 -1.40 -0.52
CA GLY A 131 9.47 -2.38 -0.14
C GLY A 131 8.40 -1.85 0.81
N ILE A 132 8.38 -0.53 1.06
CA ILE A 132 7.55 0.13 2.07
C ILE A 132 7.05 1.48 1.52
N ASP A 133 5.75 1.78 1.64
CA ASP A 133 5.16 3.04 1.13
C ASP A 133 5.26 4.20 2.11
N ARG A 134 5.12 3.94 3.41
CA ARG A 134 5.03 4.98 4.44
C ARG A 134 5.92 4.69 5.64
N ARG A 135 6.41 5.76 6.25
CA ARG A 135 7.22 5.71 7.47
C ARG A 135 6.77 6.81 8.43
N ALA A 136 6.51 6.43 9.67
CA ALA A 136 6.26 7.36 10.76
C ALA A 136 7.49 7.45 11.66
N ARG A 137 7.97 8.67 11.92
CA ARG A 137 9.09 8.94 12.81
C ARG A 137 8.72 9.97 13.85
N ILE A 138 9.19 9.78 15.07
CA ILE A 138 9.12 10.79 16.12
C ILE A 138 10.53 11.09 16.57
N ARG A 139 10.89 12.38 16.58
CA ARG A 139 12.24 12.86 16.84
C ARG A 139 12.24 13.94 17.90
N ASP A 140 13.32 13.98 18.66
CA ASP A 140 13.66 15.09 19.54
C ASP A 140 14.99 15.73 19.11
N ALA A 141 15.51 16.68 19.88
CA ALA A 141 16.77 17.35 19.60
C ALA A 141 18.00 16.41 19.55
N SER A 142 17.90 15.20 20.13
CA SER A 142 18.98 14.21 20.17
C SER A 142 18.89 13.14 19.08
N GLY A 143 17.74 13.01 18.40
CA GLY A 143 17.58 12.08 17.29
C GLY A 143 16.19 11.42 17.21
N VAL A 144 16.12 10.29 16.50
CA VAL A 144 14.89 9.51 16.34
C VAL A 144 14.63 8.71 17.60
N ARG A 145 13.40 8.81 18.14
CA ARG A 145 12.94 8.10 19.34
C ARG A 145 11.94 6.99 19.03
N TYR A 146 11.18 7.16 17.95
CA TYR A 146 10.27 6.14 17.44
C TYR A 146 10.37 6.12 15.92
N ASP A 147 10.32 4.92 15.37
CA ASP A 147 10.39 4.66 13.94
C ASP A 147 9.49 3.48 13.61
N TRP A 148 8.58 3.69 12.69
CA TRP A 148 7.66 2.69 12.17
C TRP A 148 7.58 2.80 10.66
N SER A 149 7.46 1.68 9.97
CA SER A 149 7.47 1.63 8.51
C SER A 149 6.52 0.52 8.03
N GLY A 150 5.67 0.82 7.05
CA GLY A 150 4.69 -0.10 6.48
C GLY A 150 3.96 0.51 5.29
N TRP A 151 2.85 -0.07 4.87
CA TRP A 151 2.14 0.38 3.67
C TRP A 151 1.22 1.56 3.94
N PHE A 152 0.72 1.67 5.16
CA PHE A 152 -0.17 2.75 5.55
C PHE A 152 0.17 3.26 6.94
N VAL A 153 0.31 4.57 7.09
CA VAL A 153 0.21 5.21 8.40
C VAL A 153 -0.43 6.58 8.28
N ARG A 154 -1.27 6.90 9.26
CA ARG A 154 -1.88 8.22 9.45
C ARG A 154 -1.79 8.63 10.90
N PHE A 155 -1.65 9.95 11.13
CA PHE A 155 -1.78 10.51 12.46
C PHE A 155 -3.25 10.57 12.87
N GLY A 156 -3.54 10.04 14.05
CA GLY A 156 -4.89 9.91 14.58
C GLY A 156 -5.73 8.88 13.84
N THR A 157 -6.95 8.70 14.34
CA THR A 157 -8.04 7.97 13.66
C THR A 157 -9.21 8.94 13.48
N GLU A 158 -10.04 8.69 12.49
CA GLU A 158 -11.15 9.56 12.10
C GLU A 158 -12.46 8.86 12.45
N ASP A 159 -13.34 9.58 13.15
CA ASP A 159 -14.70 9.11 13.38
C ASP A 159 -15.46 9.14 12.05
N PRO A 160 -15.96 7.99 11.55
CA PRO A 160 -16.63 7.91 10.26
C PRO A 160 -17.97 8.66 10.24
N VAL A 161 -18.57 8.93 11.39
CA VAL A 161 -19.86 9.64 11.50
C VAL A 161 -19.64 11.14 11.45
N THR A 162 -18.66 11.66 12.18
CA THR A 162 -18.45 13.11 12.33
C THR A 162 -17.31 13.66 11.47
N GLY A 163 -16.44 12.81 10.93
CA GLY A 163 -15.21 13.19 10.22
C GLY A 163 -14.14 13.81 11.13
N ARG A 164 -14.34 13.79 12.46
CA ARG A 164 -13.40 14.38 13.41
C ARG A 164 -12.23 13.43 13.64
N ARG A 165 -11.01 13.97 13.63
CA ARG A 165 -9.77 13.23 13.91
C ARG A 165 -9.43 13.28 15.41
N PHE A 166 -9.06 12.14 15.97
CA PHE A 166 -8.74 11.95 17.39
C PHE A 166 -7.33 11.42 17.62
N GLY A 167 -6.79 11.65 18.83
CA GLY A 167 -5.52 11.08 19.27
C GLY A 167 -4.30 11.89 18.86
N LEU A 168 -4.42 13.22 18.78
CA LEU A 168 -3.32 14.14 18.47
C LEU A 168 -2.99 15.00 19.71
N GLY A 169 -2.39 14.40 20.74
CA GLY A 169 -2.09 15.06 22.01
C GLY A 169 -3.21 14.94 23.05
N ASP A 170 -4.18 14.08 22.79
CA ASP A 170 -5.28 13.74 23.70
C ASP A 170 -4.87 12.60 24.64
N ASP A 171 -5.25 12.65 25.91
CA ASP A 171 -5.13 11.51 26.83
C ASP A 171 -6.28 10.52 26.52
N VAL A 172 -6.02 9.55 25.66
CA VAL A 172 -7.05 8.60 25.16
C VAL A 172 -7.12 7.34 26.01
N ASP A 173 -6.01 6.95 26.63
CA ASP A 173 -5.98 5.78 27.53
C ASP A 173 -6.20 6.13 29.00
N ARG A 174 -6.33 7.42 29.32
CA ARG A 174 -6.72 7.97 30.63
C ARG A 174 -5.67 7.78 31.72
N ASP A 175 -4.41 7.72 31.34
CA ASP A 175 -3.34 7.61 32.33
C ASP A 175 -2.84 8.97 32.86
N GLY A 176 -3.41 10.07 32.36
CA GLY A 176 -3.06 11.44 32.73
C GLY A 176 -1.97 12.07 31.87
N THR A 177 -1.59 11.46 30.74
CA THR A 177 -0.60 12.02 29.81
C THR A 177 -1.11 12.10 28.38
N PRO A 178 -0.69 13.11 27.59
CA PRO A 178 -1.08 13.22 26.18
C PRO A 178 -0.60 12.02 25.35
N ASP A 179 -1.45 11.54 24.45
CA ASP A 179 -1.12 10.45 23.53
C ASP A 179 -1.08 10.91 22.07
N LEU A 180 -0.23 10.25 21.29
CA LEU A 180 -0.24 10.25 19.84
C LEU A 180 -0.74 8.89 19.34
N VAL A 181 -1.84 8.93 18.62
CA VAL A 181 -2.44 7.76 17.97
C VAL A 181 -1.92 7.66 16.54
N LEU A 182 -1.54 6.45 16.14
CA LEU A 182 -1.17 6.12 14.77
C LEU A 182 -2.11 5.02 14.26
N GLU A 183 -2.83 5.30 13.19
CA GLU A 183 -3.51 4.27 12.42
C GLU A 183 -2.52 3.68 11.42
N THR A 184 -2.31 2.36 11.45
CA THR A 184 -1.22 1.70 10.73
C THR A 184 -1.67 0.41 10.04
N ASN A 185 -0.98 0.02 8.97
CA ASN A 185 -1.01 -1.34 8.42
C ASN A 185 0.41 -1.76 8.00
N GLY A 186 0.84 -2.96 8.37
CA GLY A 186 2.19 -3.45 8.09
C GLY A 186 2.39 -3.88 6.64
N SER A 187 1.41 -4.52 5.98
CA SER A 187 1.48 -4.84 4.55
C SER A 187 0.13 -4.81 3.83
N ILE A 188 0.12 -4.74 2.49
CA ILE A 188 -1.13 -4.90 1.70
C ILE A 188 -1.81 -6.24 2.04
N ASP A 189 -1.00 -7.27 2.32
CA ASP A 189 -1.44 -8.64 2.56
C ASP A 189 -1.51 -8.98 4.07
N GLU A 190 -1.17 -8.06 4.97
CA GLU A 190 -1.31 -8.28 6.41
C GLU A 190 -2.76 -8.04 6.83
N ASP A 191 -3.30 -8.98 7.61
CA ASP A 191 -4.67 -8.93 8.10
C ASP A 191 -4.87 -7.77 9.09
N GLY A 192 -5.38 -6.68 8.52
CA GLY A 192 -6.15 -5.68 9.24
C GLY A 192 -5.36 -4.46 9.71
N TRP A 193 -6.05 -3.33 9.64
CA TRP A 193 -5.60 -2.05 10.17
C TRP A 193 -5.43 -2.15 11.68
N ARG A 194 -4.45 -1.44 12.23
CA ARG A 194 -4.14 -1.43 13.67
C ARG A 194 -4.01 -0.01 14.16
N VAL A 195 -4.55 0.26 15.35
CA VAL A 195 -4.40 1.55 16.01
C VAL A 195 -3.33 1.44 17.10
N ARG A 196 -2.23 2.17 16.96
CA ARG A 196 -1.15 2.23 17.95
C ARG A 196 -1.30 3.47 18.81
N ILE A 197 -1.24 3.32 20.13
CA ILE A 197 -1.29 4.42 21.08
C ILE A 197 0.12 4.63 21.64
N LEU A 198 0.69 5.80 21.35
CA LEU A 198 2.01 6.21 21.81
C LEU A 198 1.85 7.32 22.83
N SER A 199 2.18 7.03 24.08
CA SER A 199 2.06 8.06 25.09
C SER A 199 3.28 8.94 25.22
N LEU A 200 3.02 10.23 25.39
CA LEU A 200 3.98 11.30 25.48
C LEU A 200 4.19 11.65 26.97
N ALA A 201 4.68 10.66 27.72
CA ALA A 201 4.82 10.76 29.18
C ALA A 201 5.91 11.75 29.60
N THR A 202 5.66 12.44 30.73
CA THR A 202 6.57 13.44 31.33
C THR A 202 6.80 13.22 32.83
N ARG A 203 6.97 11.97 33.30
CA ARG A 203 6.98 11.63 34.74
C ARG A 203 8.08 12.31 35.60
N SER A 204 9.07 12.97 35.01
CA SER A 204 10.16 13.64 35.74
C SER A 204 10.72 14.88 35.01
N GLY A 205 9.91 15.53 34.17
CA GLY A 205 10.40 16.55 33.23
C GLY A 205 11.20 15.98 32.05
N VAL A 206 11.49 14.67 32.06
CA VAL A 206 12.02 13.92 30.92
C VAL A 206 10.85 13.42 30.10
N ARG A 207 10.85 13.76 28.81
CA ARG A 207 9.86 13.30 27.84
C ARG A 207 10.28 11.95 27.29
N ARG A 208 9.37 10.97 27.27
CA ARG A 208 9.61 9.64 26.68
C ARG A 208 8.39 9.16 25.90
N ILE A 209 8.64 8.41 24.83
CA ILE A 209 7.59 7.76 24.05
C ILE A 209 7.42 6.39 24.68
N ASP A 210 6.24 6.15 25.22
CA ASP A 210 5.86 4.83 25.72
C ASP A 210 4.87 4.22 24.73
N THR A 211 5.24 3.12 24.08
CA THR A 211 4.33 2.42 23.17
C THR A 211 3.38 1.61 24.03
N ARG A 212 2.23 2.20 24.36
CA ARG A 212 1.35 1.62 25.37
C ARG A 212 0.55 0.45 24.83
N ARG A 213 -0.08 0.59 23.66
CA ARG A 213 -1.04 -0.40 23.16
C ARG A 213 -1.08 -0.46 21.64
N ILE A 214 -1.41 -1.65 21.14
CA ILE A 214 -1.78 -1.90 19.75
C ILE A 214 -3.19 -2.46 19.79
N LEU A 215 -4.15 -1.67 19.32
CA LEU A 215 -5.54 -2.01 19.20
C LEU A 215 -5.83 -2.58 17.80
N PRO A 216 -6.94 -3.32 17.63
CA PRO A 216 -7.45 -3.75 16.33
C PRO A 216 -7.82 -2.56 15.42
N ALA A 217 -8.53 -2.81 14.33
CA ALA A 217 -9.05 -1.75 13.46
C ALA A 217 -10.20 -1.03 14.17
N GLY A 218 -10.28 0.31 14.04
CA GLY A 218 -11.29 1.07 14.75
C GLY A 218 -10.99 2.56 14.90
N TRP A 219 -11.86 3.26 15.61
CA TRP A 219 -11.79 4.71 15.82
C TRP A 219 -12.15 5.11 17.25
N PHE A 220 -11.91 6.39 17.59
CA PHE A 220 -12.35 6.94 18.87
C PHE A 220 -13.62 7.78 18.68
N ILE A 221 -14.52 7.69 19.65
CA ILE A 221 -15.70 8.56 19.77
C ILE A 221 -15.63 9.35 21.07
N GLU A 222 -16.13 10.58 21.05
CA GLU A 222 -16.28 11.44 22.22
C GLU A 222 -17.67 11.23 22.84
N LEU A 223 -17.74 11.05 24.15
CA LEU A 223 -19.01 11.01 24.87
C LEU A 223 -19.55 12.43 25.09
N GLU A 224 -20.85 12.56 25.35
CA GLU A 224 -21.53 13.86 25.55
C GLU A 224 -20.86 14.78 26.59
N ASN A 225 -20.09 14.22 27.52
CA ASN A 225 -19.37 14.97 28.55
C ASN A 225 -18.06 15.63 28.05
N GLY A 226 -17.65 15.39 26.80
CA GLY A 226 -16.48 16.00 26.14
C GLY A 226 -15.12 15.65 26.75
N ARG A 227 -15.09 14.72 27.72
CA ARG A 227 -13.86 14.34 28.45
C ARG A 227 -13.59 12.85 28.35
N ASP A 228 -14.65 12.05 28.30
CA ASP A 228 -14.56 10.61 28.16
C ASP A 228 -14.58 10.23 26.68
N ARG A 229 -13.61 9.41 26.32
CA ARG A 229 -13.51 8.83 24.99
C ARG A 229 -13.71 7.32 25.08
N ARG A 230 -14.28 6.75 24.03
CA ARG A 230 -14.41 5.30 23.85
C ARG A 230 -13.76 4.91 22.54
N TYR A 231 -13.17 3.73 22.51
CA TYR A 231 -12.65 3.17 21.27
C TYR A 231 -13.69 2.23 20.69
N VAL A 232 -14.02 2.40 19.42
CA VAL A 232 -14.92 1.52 18.69
C VAL A 232 -14.06 0.60 17.84
N GLU A 233 -14.03 -0.67 18.19
CA GLU A 233 -13.37 -1.74 17.45
C GLU A 233 -14.28 -2.28 16.36
N LEU A 234 -13.71 -2.55 15.18
CA LEU A 234 -14.31 -3.35 14.12
C LEU A 234 -13.92 -4.82 14.29
N ASP A 235 -14.92 -5.70 14.36
CA ASP A 235 -14.70 -7.15 14.26
C ASP A 235 -14.92 -7.62 12.81
N PRO A 236 -13.84 -7.95 12.07
CA PRO A 236 -13.92 -8.36 10.67
C PRO A 236 -14.36 -9.81 10.48
N VAL A 237 -14.46 -10.63 11.54
CA VAL A 237 -14.80 -12.05 11.43
C VAL A 237 -16.29 -12.23 11.14
N ILE A 238 -17.13 -11.36 11.70
CA ILE A 238 -18.59 -11.49 11.61
C ILE A 238 -19.15 -11.18 10.19
N PRO A 239 -18.65 -10.19 9.41
CA PRO A 239 -19.21 -9.86 8.10
C PRO A 239 -18.72 -10.75 6.93
N GLY A 240 -17.69 -11.59 7.12
CA GLY A 240 -16.98 -12.23 6.00
C GLY A 240 -17.50 -13.59 5.50
N HIS A 241 -18.44 -14.24 6.19
CA HIS A 241 -18.71 -15.66 5.95
C HIS A 241 -19.89 -16.00 5.03
N TRP A 242 -20.64 -15.00 4.55
CA TRP A 242 -21.96 -15.22 3.93
C TRP A 242 -21.99 -14.90 2.43
N GLY A 243 -20.95 -14.24 1.89
CA GLY A 243 -20.90 -13.85 0.48
C GLY A 243 -22.07 -12.96 0.05
N LEU A 244 -22.64 -12.20 0.99
CA LEU A 244 -23.74 -11.26 0.76
C LEU A 244 -23.19 -9.82 0.86
N PRO A 245 -23.72 -8.88 0.05
CA PRO A 245 -23.35 -7.48 0.15
C PRO A 245 -23.86 -6.92 1.48
N THR A 246 -22.96 -6.76 2.45
CA THR A 246 -23.20 -6.15 3.76
C THR A 246 -22.56 -4.77 3.81
N THR A 247 -23.21 -3.83 4.50
CA THR A 247 -22.68 -2.48 4.70
C THR A 247 -22.23 -2.23 6.13
N ASP A 248 -22.58 -3.12 7.06
CA ASP A 248 -22.18 -3.01 8.46
C ASP A 248 -21.06 -3.97 8.82
N THR A 249 -20.19 -3.49 9.68
CA THR A 249 -19.21 -4.31 10.39
C THR A 249 -19.59 -4.32 11.87
N ALA A 250 -19.38 -5.45 12.53
CA ALA A 250 -19.63 -5.57 13.96
C ALA A 250 -18.76 -4.58 14.75
N THR A 251 -19.38 -3.74 15.59
CA THR A 251 -18.69 -2.69 16.37
C THR A 251 -18.76 -2.92 17.88
N PHE A 252 -17.60 -3.00 18.52
CA PHE A 252 -17.50 -3.14 19.98
C PHE A 252 -16.93 -1.88 20.62
N VAL A 253 -17.57 -1.40 21.69
CA VAL A 253 -17.08 -0.24 22.44
C VAL A 253 -16.11 -0.73 23.50
N LEU A 254 -14.85 -0.35 23.39
CA LEU A 254 -13.80 -0.65 24.36
C LEU A 254 -13.57 0.52 25.32
N ILE A 255 -13.16 0.18 26.54
CA ILE A 255 -12.70 1.09 27.58
C ILE A 255 -11.42 0.54 28.25
N PRO A 256 -10.43 1.41 28.56
CA PRO A 256 -9.31 1.00 29.37
C PRO A 256 -9.74 0.77 30.82
N ASP A 257 -9.25 -0.30 31.44
CA ASP A 257 -9.38 -0.54 32.87
C ASP A 257 -8.30 0.23 33.68
N GLN A 258 -8.25 0.00 34.99
CA GLN A 258 -7.26 0.65 35.87
C GLN A 258 -5.81 0.25 35.58
N ASN A 259 -5.59 -0.88 34.91
CA ASN A 259 -4.29 -1.36 34.46
C ASN A 259 -3.99 -0.97 33.00
N LEU A 260 -4.87 -0.16 32.39
CA LEU A 260 -4.83 0.27 30.99
C LEU A 260 -5.03 -0.88 29.99
N ASP A 261 -5.65 -1.98 30.40
CA ASP A 261 -6.07 -3.05 29.51
C ASP A 261 -7.44 -2.72 28.93
N TRP A 262 -7.59 -2.92 27.61
CA TRP A 262 -8.80 -2.53 26.88
C TRP A 262 -9.81 -3.67 26.86
N ASN A 263 -10.94 -3.45 27.51
CA ASN A 263 -12.03 -4.42 27.62
C ASN A 263 -13.29 -3.89 26.96
N VAL A 264 -14.17 -4.79 26.51
CA VAL A 264 -15.49 -4.40 26.00
C VAL A 264 -16.31 -3.80 27.14
N ASP A 265 -16.76 -2.56 26.96
CA ASP A 265 -17.84 -2.00 27.77
C ASP A 265 -19.15 -2.65 27.31
N LEU A 266 -19.57 -3.68 28.04
CA LEU A 266 -20.75 -4.48 27.71
C LEU A 266 -22.02 -3.63 27.66
N VAL A 267 -22.15 -2.65 28.56
CA VAL A 267 -23.33 -1.79 28.62
C VAL A 267 -23.30 -0.81 27.46
N ALA A 268 -22.19 -0.09 27.28
CA ALA A 268 -22.07 0.88 26.20
C ALA A 268 -22.18 0.22 24.82
N THR A 269 -21.64 -0.99 24.64
CA THR A 269 -21.73 -1.74 23.38
C THR A 269 -23.17 -2.13 23.09
N ARG A 270 -23.89 -2.67 24.09
CA ARG A 270 -25.30 -3.06 23.98
C ARG A 270 -26.21 -1.86 23.69
N ASP A 271 -25.95 -0.74 24.35
CA ASP A 271 -26.78 0.46 24.29
C ASP A 271 -26.44 1.36 23.09
N GLN A 272 -25.48 0.96 22.23
CA GLN A 272 -25.23 1.64 20.97
C GLN A 272 -26.53 1.74 20.15
N PRO A 273 -26.86 2.93 19.61
CA PRO A 273 -28.05 3.08 18.79
C PRO A 273 -27.99 2.13 17.60
N MET A 274 -29.15 1.58 17.23
CA MET A 274 -29.27 0.85 15.99
C MET A 274 -29.03 1.84 14.83
N PRO A 275 -28.30 1.48 13.75
CA PRO A 275 -28.22 2.32 12.56
C PRO A 275 -29.63 2.71 12.10
N SER A 276 -29.86 3.96 11.72
CA SER A 276 -31.20 4.48 11.42
C SER A 276 -31.95 3.68 10.34
N ARG A 277 -31.21 3.07 9.40
CA ARG A 277 -31.74 2.17 8.37
C ARG A 277 -32.24 0.82 8.91
N LEU A 278 -31.75 0.40 10.07
CA LEU A 278 -32.08 -0.85 10.77
C LEU A 278 -32.98 -0.63 12.00
N ASP A 279 -33.13 0.62 12.44
CA ASP A 279 -33.96 0.99 13.59
C ASP A 279 -35.46 0.81 13.28
N ARG A 280 -35.91 -0.43 13.39
CA ARG A 280 -37.29 -0.88 13.21
C ARG A 280 -37.80 -1.44 14.52
N THR A 281 -38.95 -0.94 14.99
CA THR A 281 -39.65 -1.53 16.15
C THR A 281 -40.87 -2.29 15.66
N PRO A 282 -40.96 -3.63 15.83
CA PRO A 282 -39.94 -4.61 16.29
C PRO A 282 -38.97 -5.09 15.17
N PRO A 283 -37.84 -5.77 15.47
CA PRO A 283 -36.89 -6.28 14.46
C PRO A 283 -37.53 -7.18 13.40
N SER A 284 -38.58 -7.94 13.75
CA SER A 284 -39.33 -8.76 12.81
C SER A 284 -40.01 -7.94 11.70
N ALA A 285 -40.25 -6.64 11.91
CA ALA A 285 -40.80 -5.76 10.89
C ALA A 285 -39.85 -5.61 9.68
N MET A 286 -38.55 -5.87 9.85
CA MET A 286 -37.60 -5.88 8.73
C MET A 286 -37.86 -7.07 7.78
N LEU A 287 -38.26 -8.23 8.31
CA LEU A 287 -38.63 -9.38 7.48
C LEU A 287 -39.89 -9.07 6.66
N GLU A 288 -40.91 -8.50 7.29
CA GLU A 288 -42.14 -8.09 6.59
C GLU A 288 -41.89 -7.04 5.50
N GLU A 289 -40.97 -6.11 5.75
CA GLU A 289 -40.55 -5.11 4.75
C GLU A 289 -39.80 -5.77 3.60
N ALA A 290 -38.87 -6.68 3.89
CA ALA A 290 -38.12 -7.41 2.88
C ALA A 290 -39.02 -8.33 2.03
N GLU A 291 -40.02 -8.98 2.63
CA GLU A 291 -41.03 -9.77 1.91
C GLU A 291 -41.85 -8.88 0.95
N ARG A 292 -42.25 -7.70 1.41
CA ARG A 292 -42.97 -6.72 0.58
C ARG A 292 -42.12 -6.21 -0.58
N ALA A 293 -40.88 -5.84 -0.30
CA ALA A 293 -39.93 -5.35 -1.30
C ALA A 293 -39.64 -6.41 -2.37
N TRP A 294 -39.50 -7.68 -1.96
CA TRP A 294 -39.37 -8.80 -2.89
C TRP A 294 -40.61 -8.96 -3.77
N ALA A 295 -41.80 -8.95 -3.17
CA ALA A 295 -43.05 -9.15 -3.91
C ALA A 295 -43.40 -8.01 -4.88
N GLU A 296 -43.08 -6.76 -4.52
CA GLU A 296 -43.44 -5.57 -5.30
C GLU A 296 -42.34 -5.14 -6.29
N GLU A 297 -41.06 -5.25 -5.89
CA GLU A 297 -39.93 -4.67 -6.61
C GLU A 297 -38.88 -5.71 -7.05
N GLY A 298 -39.00 -6.96 -6.59
CA GLY A 298 -37.98 -8.00 -6.83
C GLY A 298 -36.67 -7.74 -6.09
N THR A 299 -36.71 -7.02 -4.96
CA THR A 299 -35.54 -6.67 -4.15
C THR A 299 -35.56 -7.42 -2.81
N PRO A 300 -34.70 -8.43 -2.59
CA PRO A 300 -34.84 -9.33 -1.44
C PRO A 300 -34.28 -8.77 -0.12
N MET A 301 -33.61 -7.61 -0.14
CA MET A 301 -33.02 -6.94 1.05
C MET A 301 -32.12 -7.83 1.95
N LEU A 302 -31.48 -8.86 1.37
CA LEU A 302 -30.71 -9.85 2.14
C LEU A 302 -29.53 -9.25 2.91
N GLY A 303 -28.90 -8.21 2.35
CA GLY A 303 -27.82 -7.47 3.01
C GLY A 303 -28.30 -6.76 4.28
N GLN A 304 -29.47 -6.12 4.23
CA GLN A 304 -30.06 -5.43 5.38
C GLN A 304 -30.51 -6.41 6.46
N LEU A 305 -31.03 -7.59 6.08
CA LEU A 305 -31.35 -8.64 7.03
C LEU A 305 -30.10 -9.16 7.74
N LEU A 306 -29.00 -9.37 6.99
CA LEU A 306 -27.71 -9.74 7.58
C LEU A 306 -27.17 -8.63 8.50
N ASP A 307 -27.21 -7.38 8.07
CA ASP A 307 -26.77 -6.23 8.87
C ASP A 307 -27.55 -6.14 10.19
N LEU A 308 -28.87 -6.38 10.16
CA LEU A 308 -29.71 -6.45 11.36
C LEU A 308 -29.26 -7.58 12.29
N VAL A 309 -29.06 -8.79 11.76
CA VAL A 309 -28.60 -9.97 12.53
C VAL A 309 -27.25 -9.70 13.20
N ILE A 310 -26.29 -9.11 12.49
CA ILE A 310 -24.98 -8.73 13.01
C ILE A 310 -25.13 -7.72 14.16
N ASN A 311 -25.92 -6.68 13.95
CA ASN A 311 -26.12 -5.63 14.96
C ASN A 311 -26.86 -6.13 16.20
N LEU A 312 -27.81 -7.05 16.06
CA LEU A 312 -28.47 -7.72 17.18
C LEU A 312 -27.45 -8.56 17.97
N ALA A 313 -26.62 -9.33 17.27
CA ALA A 313 -25.62 -10.22 17.90
C ALA A 313 -24.58 -9.46 18.72
N VAL A 314 -24.02 -8.39 18.16
CA VAL A 314 -23.03 -7.52 18.81
C VAL A 314 -23.60 -6.85 20.06
N ARG A 315 -24.92 -6.64 20.14
CA ARG A 315 -25.61 -6.11 21.32
C ARG A 315 -26.10 -7.20 22.28
N GLY A 316 -25.66 -8.45 22.10
CA GLY A 316 -26.03 -9.59 22.95
C GLY A 316 -27.47 -10.11 22.72
N ARG A 317 -28.19 -9.63 21.70
CA ARG A 317 -29.56 -10.08 21.36
C ARG A 317 -29.52 -11.32 20.47
N LEU A 318 -28.78 -12.34 20.92
CA LEU A 318 -28.46 -13.54 20.12
C LEU A 318 -29.70 -14.34 19.75
N GLU A 319 -30.68 -14.46 20.64
CA GLU A 319 -31.91 -15.22 20.34
C GLU A 319 -32.78 -14.50 19.30
N GLU A 320 -32.84 -13.17 19.32
CA GLU A 320 -33.55 -12.41 18.30
C GLU A 320 -32.84 -12.50 16.94
N ALA A 321 -31.50 -12.43 16.95
CA ALA A 321 -30.71 -12.67 15.74
C ALA A 321 -31.00 -14.06 15.15
N ARG A 322 -31.03 -15.12 15.96
CA ARG A 322 -31.37 -16.48 15.51
C ARG A 322 -32.80 -16.58 15.00
N ALA A 323 -33.77 -15.95 15.68
CA ALA A 323 -35.16 -15.96 15.24
C ALA A 323 -35.34 -15.38 13.83
N ILE A 324 -34.59 -14.32 13.47
CA ILE A 324 -34.59 -13.75 12.12
C ILE A 324 -34.02 -14.74 11.08
N LEU A 325 -33.04 -15.56 11.46
CA LEU A 325 -32.39 -16.53 10.58
C LEU A 325 -33.20 -17.81 10.37
N GLU A 326 -33.98 -18.21 11.38
CA GLU A 326 -34.79 -19.43 11.36
C GLU A 326 -36.07 -19.30 10.51
N GLY A 327 -36.53 -18.06 10.27
CA GLY A 327 -37.64 -17.78 9.37
C GLY A 327 -37.27 -17.93 7.88
N PRO A 328 -38.27 -18.07 6.99
CA PRO A 328 -38.04 -17.94 5.55
C PRO A 328 -37.57 -16.51 5.24
N TRP A 329 -36.59 -16.39 4.36
CA TRP A 329 -36.19 -15.09 3.80
C TRP A 329 -36.85 -14.87 2.44
N PRO A 330 -37.02 -13.61 2.02
CA PRO A 330 -37.63 -13.31 0.74
C PRO A 330 -36.85 -13.93 -0.42
N GLY A 331 -37.58 -14.62 -1.30
CA GLY A 331 -37.05 -15.32 -2.46
C GLY A 331 -36.40 -16.68 -2.17
N ASP A 332 -36.50 -17.21 -0.93
CA ASP A 332 -36.07 -18.59 -0.61
C ASP A 332 -36.77 -19.63 -1.50
N ASP A 333 -37.96 -19.33 -2.00
CA ASP A 333 -38.73 -20.13 -2.96
C ASP A 333 -38.29 -19.97 -4.42
N ALA A 334 -37.50 -18.93 -4.74
CA ALA A 334 -36.99 -18.61 -6.06
C ALA A 334 -35.46 -18.33 -6.05
N PRO A 335 -34.62 -19.28 -5.60
CA PRO A 335 -33.20 -19.02 -5.34
C PRO A 335 -32.40 -18.62 -6.58
N GLN A 336 -32.80 -19.07 -7.78
CA GLN A 336 -32.13 -18.67 -9.01
C GLN A 336 -32.29 -17.18 -9.30
N GLU A 337 -33.46 -16.60 -9.00
CA GLU A 337 -33.73 -15.18 -9.19
C GLU A 337 -32.92 -14.32 -8.20
N ILE A 338 -32.76 -14.79 -6.95
CA ILE A 338 -31.86 -14.16 -5.97
C ILE A 338 -30.42 -14.17 -6.51
N LEU A 339 -29.92 -15.31 -6.97
CA LEU A 339 -28.53 -15.42 -7.43
C LEU A 339 -28.27 -14.51 -8.64
N ASP A 340 -29.21 -14.43 -9.57
CA ASP A 340 -29.11 -13.53 -10.73
C ASP A 340 -29.16 -12.06 -10.32
N HIS A 341 -30.01 -11.70 -9.34
CA HIS A 341 -30.04 -10.37 -8.75
C HIS A 341 -28.70 -10.01 -8.08
N LEU A 342 -28.16 -10.90 -7.25
CA LEU A 342 -26.88 -10.67 -6.55
C LEU A 342 -25.72 -10.50 -7.54
N ARG A 343 -25.60 -11.35 -8.56
CA ARG A 343 -24.58 -11.21 -9.63
C ARG A 343 -24.69 -9.90 -10.39
N SER A 344 -25.88 -9.34 -10.54
CA SER A 344 -26.05 -8.04 -11.21
C SER A 344 -25.49 -6.87 -10.39
N ASN A 345 -25.41 -7.05 -9.06
CA ASN A 345 -24.95 -6.03 -8.13
C ASN A 345 -23.49 -6.24 -7.68
N THR A 346 -22.94 -7.44 -7.83
CA THR A 346 -21.58 -7.80 -7.41
C THR A 346 -20.83 -8.56 -8.50
N ASP A 347 -19.54 -8.26 -8.68
CA ASP A 347 -18.66 -8.99 -9.62
C ASP A 347 -18.22 -10.38 -9.12
N GLU A 348 -18.64 -10.78 -7.91
CA GLU A 348 -18.31 -12.06 -7.28
C GLU A 348 -19.48 -13.06 -7.34
N GLU A 349 -19.16 -14.36 -7.27
CA GLU A 349 -20.18 -15.41 -7.23
C GLU A 349 -20.82 -15.48 -5.82
N PRO A 350 -22.13 -15.19 -5.68
CA PRO A 350 -22.78 -15.12 -4.38
C PRO A 350 -22.89 -16.51 -3.74
N ALA A 351 -22.61 -16.60 -2.43
CA ALA A 351 -22.62 -17.86 -1.67
C ALA A 351 -23.97 -18.17 -0.99
N TYR A 352 -25.04 -17.46 -1.36
CA TYR A 352 -26.34 -17.57 -0.70
C TYR A 352 -26.96 -18.97 -0.84
N ARG A 353 -27.54 -19.48 0.26
CA ARG A 353 -28.34 -20.71 0.25
C ARG A 353 -29.69 -20.43 0.92
N PRO A 354 -30.82 -20.80 0.27
CA PRO A 354 -32.17 -20.62 0.80
C PRO A 354 -32.50 -21.69 1.86
N ASP A 355 -31.65 -21.80 2.87
CA ASP A 355 -31.72 -22.83 3.90
C ASP A 355 -31.53 -22.19 5.29
N PRO A 356 -32.59 -22.14 6.13
CA PRO A 356 -32.50 -21.63 7.49
C PRO A 356 -31.46 -22.36 8.35
N GLU A 357 -31.28 -23.67 8.15
CA GLU A 357 -30.30 -24.44 8.93
C GLU A 357 -28.88 -24.02 8.58
N TRP A 358 -28.57 -23.89 7.29
CA TRP A 358 -27.31 -23.36 6.82
C TRP A 358 -27.05 -21.93 7.31
N ARG A 359 -28.04 -21.03 7.24
CA ARG A 359 -27.91 -19.65 7.72
C ARG A 359 -27.53 -19.62 9.20
N ARG A 360 -28.26 -20.37 10.03
CA ARG A 360 -28.00 -20.46 11.47
C ARG A 360 -26.63 -21.08 11.77
N ALA A 361 -26.26 -22.17 11.10
CA ALA A 361 -24.96 -22.80 11.31
C ALA A 361 -23.79 -21.86 10.93
N THR A 362 -23.94 -21.12 9.83
CA THR A 362 -22.96 -20.11 9.39
C THR A 362 -22.87 -18.95 10.39
N PHE A 363 -24.00 -18.51 10.93
CA PHE A 363 -24.05 -17.51 12.00
C PHE A 363 -23.32 -17.97 13.26
N ASP A 364 -23.68 -19.12 13.81
CA ASP A 364 -23.09 -19.62 15.04
C ASP A 364 -21.58 -19.86 14.87
N ALA A 365 -21.15 -20.35 13.69
CA ALA A 365 -19.72 -20.49 13.36
C ALA A 365 -18.98 -19.14 13.34
N ALA A 366 -19.58 -18.09 12.77
CA ALA A 366 -19.00 -16.74 12.76
C ALA A 366 -18.90 -16.17 14.18
N ILE A 367 -19.94 -16.37 15.00
CA ILE A 367 -19.93 -15.95 16.42
C ILE A 367 -18.86 -16.71 17.21
N ASP A 368 -18.70 -18.01 17.00
CA ASP A 368 -17.69 -18.81 17.71
C ASP A 368 -16.25 -18.47 17.28
N ALA A 369 -16.06 -18.07 16.02
CA ALA A 369 -14.78 -17.62 15.49
C ALA A 369 -14.39 -16.21 15.98
N SER A 370 -15.36 -15.36 16.32
CA SER A 370 -15.11 -14.01 16.83
C SER A 370 -14.31 -14.05 18.15
N PRO A 371 -13.29 -13.18 18.29
CA PRO A 371 -12.58 -13.01 19.56
C PRO A 371 -13.49 -12.44 20.67
N ARG A 372 -14.65 -11.86 20.30
CA ARG A 372 -15.61 -11.21 21.20
C ARG A 372 -16.79 -12.11 21.59
N ARG A 373 -16.72 -13.42 21.31
CA ARG A 373 -17.80 -14.38 21.62
C ARG A 373 -18.22 -14.39 23.09
N SER A 374 -17.26 -14.28 24.02
CA SER A 374 -17.55 -14.26 25.46
C SER A 374 -18.27 -12.97 25.86
N ASP A 375 -17.92 -11.87 25.22
CA ASP A 375 -18.48 -10.54 25.49
C ASP A 375 -19.93 -10.49 25.00
N MET A 376 -20.21 -10.99 23.78
CA MET A 376 -21.57 -11.12 23.23
C MET A 376 -22.47 -11.98 24.12
N ARG A 377 -21.98 -13.13 24.60
CA ARG A 377 -22.72 -13.99 25.53
C ARG A 377 -22.94 -13.33 26.89
N SER A 378 -21.96 -12.57 27.38
CA SER A 378 -22.07 -11.85 28.65
C SER A 378 -23.11 -10.74 28.56
N MET A 379 -23.15 -9.99 27.45
CA MET A 379 -24.18 -8.97 27.19
C MET A 379 -25.60 -9.55 27.20
N ALA A 380 -25.80 -10.76 26.66
CA ALA A 380 -27.09 -11.43 26.67
C ALA A 380 -27.64 -11.71 28.07
N SER A 381 -26.75 -11.81 29.07
CA SER A 381 -27.12 -12.06 30.47
C SER A 381 -27.37 -10.79 31.29
N LEU A 382 -27.11 -9.62 30.73
CA LEU A 382 -27.35 -8.35 31.41
C LEU A 382 -28.87 -8.12 31.57
N PRO A 383 -29.31 -7.53 32.70
CA PRO A 383 -30.71 -7.19 32.87
C PRO A 383 -31.18 -6.21 31.78
N PRO A 384 -32.45 -6.28 31.34
CA PRO A 384 -33.01 -5.29 30.42
C PRO A 384 -32.83 -3.89 31.00
N ALA A 385 -32.46 -2.94 30.12
CA ALA A 385 -32.20 -1.55 30.47
C ALA A 385 -33.47 -0.85 31.00
#